data_AF-A0A3S4BLT1-F1
#
_entry.id   AF-A0A3S4BLT1-F1
#
_cell.length_a   1.000
_cell.length_b   1.000
_cell.length_c   1.000
_cell.angle_alpha   90.00
_cell.angle_beta   90.00
_cell.angle_gamma   90.00
#
_symmetry.space_group_name_H-M   'P 1'
#
loop_
_entity.id
_entity.type
_entity.pdbx_description
1 polymer ?
#
loop_
_entity_poly.entity_id
_entity_poly.type
_entity_poly.pdbx_seq_one_letter_code
_entity_poly.pdbx_strand_id
1 'polypeptide(L)'
;MTCDHCVSAVTEELSALDGVQGVAVDLNASGVSRVDVTVNRPLDSAAVEVAITEAGYSIGGGLIARPRLQKHLFTYLVCGEMLLKG
;
A
#
# COMPACT_ATOMS: atom_id res chain seq x y z
N MET A 1 7.78 2.67 -7.62
CA MET A 1 7.15 4.00 -7.73
C MET A 1 8.25 5.03 -7.77
N THR A 2 8.27 5.95 -8.73
CA THR A 2 9.39 6.90 -8.90
C THR A 2 8.98 8.38 -8.87
N CYS A 3 7.69 8.70 -8.80
CA CYS A 3 7.20 10.09 -8.74
C CYS A 3 5.99 10.25 -7.80
N ASP A 4 5.75 11.48 -7.33
CA ASP A 4 4.64 11.81 -6.41
C ASP A 4 3.26 11.47 -6.98
N HIS A 5 3.07 11.53 -8.30
CA HIS A 5 1.81 11.11 -8.92
C HIS A 5 1.49 9.63 -8.70
N CYS A 6 2.50 8.76 -8.68
CA CYS A 6 2.33 7.36 -8.35
C CYS A 6 1.94 7.16 -6.88
N VAL A 7 2.46 8.00 -5.98
CA VAL A 7 2.12 7.99 -4.56
C VAL A 7 0.66 8.38 -4.37
N SER A 8 0.24 9.47 -4.99
CA SER A 8 -1.15 9.94 -4.92
C SER A 8 -2.12 8.88 -5.44
N ALA A 9 -1.85 8.27 -6.59
CA ALA A 9 -2.72 7.22 -7.14
C ALA A 9 -2.89 6.04 -6.16
N VAL A 10 -1.79 5.48 -5.64
CA VAL A 10 -1.86 4.37 -4.65
C VAL A 10 -2.55 4.81 -3.36
N THR A 11 -2.31 6.04 -2.91
CA THR A 11 -2.92 6.60 -1.70
C THR A 11 -4.43 6.73 -1.85
N GLU A 12 -4.92 7.21 -3.00
CA GLU A 12 -6.34 7.35 -3.30
C GLU A 12 -7.05 6.00 -3.33
N GLU A 13 -6.51 5.02 -4.06
CA GLU A 13 -7.10 3.67 -4.14
C GLU A 13 -7.17 2.99 -2.77
N LEU A 14 -6.11 3.10 -1.97
CA LEU A 14 -6.09 2.53 -0.62
C LEU A 14 -7.01 3.28 0.34
N SER A 15 -7.10 4.60 0.23
CA SER A 15 -7.99 5.41 1.08
C SER A 15 -9.47 5.17 0.77
N ALA A 16 -9.79 4.67 -0.42
CA ALA A 16 -11.15 4.26 -0.79
C ALA A 16 -11.60 2.96 -0.11
N LEU A 17 -10.67 2.18 0.48
CA LEU A 17 -11.00 0.94 1.18
C LEU A 17 -11.70 1.22 2.52
N ASP A 18 -12.80 0.50 2.76
CA ASP A 18 -13.60 0.65 3.96
C ASP A 18 -12.84 0.23 5.23
N GLY A 19 -12.67 1.19 6.14
CA GLY A 19 -11.90 1.03 7.37
C GLY A 19 -10.54 1.71 7.36
N VAL A 20 -10.06 2.22 6.21
CA VAL A 20 -8.84 3.02 6.14
C VAL A 20 -9.07 4.41 6.74
N GLN A 21 -8.17 4.78 7.64
CA GLN A 21 -8.13 6.08 8.33
C GLN A 21 -7.00 6.95 7.79
N GLY A 22 -5.96 6.35 7.21
CA GLY A 22 -4.83 7.07 6.65
C GLY A 22 -3.85 6.15 5.95
N VAL A 23 -3.15 6.71 4.97
CA VAL A 23 -2.13 6.01 4.19
C VAL A 23 -0.87 6.88 4.20
N ALA A 24 0.27 6.28 4.52
CA ALA A 24 1.58 6.91 4.48
C ALA A 24 2.47 6.10 3.53
N VAL A 25 3.13 6.79 2.60
CA VAL A 25 4.00 6.15 1.61
C VAL A 25 5.43 6.65 1.79
N ASP A 26 6.34 5.71 2.03
CA ASP A 26 7.78 5.92 2.01
C ASP A 26 8.31 5.47 0.64
N LEU A 27 8.42 6.45 -0.27
CA LEU A 27 8.82 6.25 -1.64
C LEU A 27 10.32 5.93 -1.72
N ASN A 28 10.65 4.74 -2.20
CA ASN A 28 12.01 4.39 -2.57
C ASN A 28 12.11 4.30 -4.10
N ALA A 29 12.59 5.38 -4.72
CA ALA A 29 12.73 5.45 -6.18
C ALA A 29 13.74 4.43 -6.75
N SER A 30 14.65 3.92 -5.92
CA SER A 30 15.69 2.94 -6.30
C SER A 30 15.33 1.49 -5.99
N GLY A 31 14.14 1.21 -5.45
CA GLY A 31 13.78 -0.13 -5.01
C GLY A 31 12.35 -0.28 -4.52
N VAL A 32 12.19 -1.00 -3.41
CA VAL A 32 10.89 -1.32 -2.83
C VAL A 32 10.41 -0.15 -1.98
N SER A 33 9.26 0.42 -2.35
CA SER A 33 8.60 1.47 -1.57
C SER A 33 7.78 0.84 -0.44
N ARG A 34 7.66 1.51 0.70
CA ARG A 34 6.87 1.04 1.83
C ARG A 34 5.57 1.84 1.91
N VAL A 35 4.46 1.16 2.12
CA VAL A 35 3.14 1.76 2.28
C VAL A 35 2.57 1.32 3.63
N ASP A 36 2.35 2.28 4.51
CA ASP A 36 1.77 2.08 5.83
C ASP A 36 0.31 2.54 5.82
N VAL A 37 -0.60 1.63 6.12
CA VAL A 37 -2.05 1.83 6.09
C VAL A 37 -2.59 1.75 7.52
N THR A 38 -3.17 2.84 7.99
CA THR A 38 -3.84 2.93 9.28
C THR A 38 -5.32 2.61 9.11
N VAL A 39 -5.84 1.64 9.87
CA VAL A 39 -7.21 1.15 9.75
C VAL A 39 -7.91 1.02 11.09
N ASN A 40 -9.18 1.37 11.18
CA ASN A 40 -9.95 1.23 12.42
C ASN A 40 -10.47 -0.21 12.66
N ARG A 41 -10.39 -1.06 11.64
CA ARG A 41 -10.86 -2.45 11.62
C ARG A 41 -9.92 -3.30 10.78
N PRO A 42 -9.95 -4.64 10.92
CA PRO A 42 -9.20 -5.52 10.03
C PRO A 42 -9.59 -5.27 8.57
N LEU A 43 -8.60 -5.00 7.73
CA LEU A 43 -8.78 -5.01 6.28
C LEU A 43 -8.58 -6.42 5.73
N ASP A 44 -9.28 -6.70 4.64
CA ASP A 44 -8.97 -7.86 3.82
C ASP A 44 -7.67 -7.59 3.05
N SER A 45 -6.68 -8.45 3.26
CA SER A 45 -5.42 -8.40 2.52
C SER A 45 -5.62 -8.53 1.01
N ALA A 46 -6.64 -9.29 0.57
CA ALA A 46 -6.96 -9.43 -0.85
C ALA A 46 -7.50 -8.11 -1.44
N ALA A 47 -8.31 -7.37 -0.68
CA ALA A 47 -8.82 -6.06 -1.12
C ALA A 47 -7.68 -5.03 -1.27
N VAL A 48 -6.71 -5.05 -0.36
CA VAL A 48 -5.50 -4.21 -0.46
C VAL A 48 -4.65 -4.58 -1.66
N GLU A 49 -4.47 -5.88 -1.91
CA GLU A 49 -3.74 -6.37 -3.08
C GLU A 49 -4.41 -5.97 -4.39
N VAL A 50 -5.73 -6.06 -4.47
CA VAL A 50 -6.51 -5.59 -5.63
C VAL A 50 -6.31 -4.09 -5.83
N ALA A 51 -6.47 -3.25 -4.80
CA ALA A 51 -6.29 -1.81 -4.91
C ALA A 51 -4.87 -1.42 -5.40
N ILE A 52 -3.83 -2.08 -4.88
CA ILE A 52 -2.43 -1.85 -5.30
C ILE A 52 -2.21 -2.32 -6.74
N THR A 53 -2.82 -3.45 -7.12
CA THR A 53 -2.75 -3.97 -8.49
C THR A 53 -3.50 -3.07 -9.48
N GLU A 54 -4.64 -2.52 -9.08
CA GLU A 54 -5.42 -1.56 -9.87
C GLU A 54 -4.66 -0.24 -10.09
N ALA A 55 -3.89 0.18 -9.09
CA ALA A 55 -2.94 1.29 -9.19
C ALA A 55 -1.68 0.96 -10.05
N GLY A 56 -1.53 -0.30 -10.49
CA GLY A 56 -0.46 -0.75 -11.39
C GLY A 56 0.80 -1.24 -10.70
N TYR A 57 0.71 -1.69 -9.44
CA TYR A 57 1.85 -2.20 -8.66
C TYR A 57 1.61 -3.58 -8.07
N SER A 58 2.68 -4.23 -7.59
CA SER A 58 2.59 -5.50 -6.88
C SER A 58 3.14 -5.41 -5.46
N ILE A 59 2.56 -6.21 -4.56
CA ILE A 59 3.05 -6.34 -3.20
C ILE A 59 4.23 -7.33 -3.19
N GLY A 60 5.42 -6.82 -2.90
CA GLY A 60 6.62 -7.61 -2.68
C GLY A 60 6.56 -8.28 -1.30
N GLY A 61 5.89 -9.44 -1.24
CA GLY A 61 5.86 -10.40 -0.13
C GLY A 61 6.42 -9.93 1.22
N GLY A 62 5.56 -9.41 2.09
CA GLY A 62 5.92 -9.10 3.46
C GLY A 62 4.92 -8.19 4.16
N LEU A 63 3.79 -8.75 4.59
CA LEU A 63 2.99 -8.16 5.67
C LEU A 63 3.86 -8.17 6.93
N ILE A 64 4.58 -7.08 7.19
CA ILE A 64 5.29 -6.93 8.46
C ILE A 64 4.27 -6.39 9.46
N ALA A 65 3.43 -7.27 10.01
CA ALA A 65 2.59 -6.92 11.14
C ALA A 65 3.51 -6.55 12.32
N ARG A 66 3.61 -5.26 12.67
CA ARG A 66 4.41 -4.79 13.82
C ARG A 66 3.59 -4.94 15.11
N PRO A 67 3.75 -6.01 15.92
CA PRO A 67 2.75 -6.39 16.91
C PRO A 67 2.81 -5.60 18.23
N ARG A 68 3.61 -4.53 18.33
CA ARG A 68 3.94 -3.91 19.62
C ARG A 68 3.45 -2.48 19.84
N LEU A 69 3.05 -1.71 18.82
CA LEU A 69 2.72 -0.28 19.00
C LEU A 69 1.40 0.25 18.38
N GLN A 70 0.86 -0.35 17.31
CA GLN A 70 -0.45 0.03 16.78
C GLN A 70 -1.19 -1.21 16.25
N LYS A 71 -2.29 -1.58 16.90
CA LYS A 71 -3.20 -2.70 16.52
C LYS A 71 -3.87 -2.52 15.14
N HIS A 72 -3.59 -1.39 14.50
CA HIS A 72 -4.35 -0.76 13.44
C HIS A 72 -3.46 -0.27 12.30
N LEU A 73 -2.17 -0.64 12.30
CA LEU A 73 -1.22 -0.23 11.26
C LEU A 73 -0.75 -1.47 10.49
N PHE A 74 -0.99 -1.48 9.19
CA PHE A 74 -0.55 -2.52 8.27
C PHE A 74 0.52 -1.96 7.34
N THR A 75 1.63 -2.67 7.21
CA THR A 75 2.73 -2.26 6.36
C THR A 75 2.84 -3.18 5.15
N TYR A 76 2.81 -2.59 3.96
CA TYR A 76 2.95 -3.25 2.67
C TYR A 76 4.23 -2.78 1.99
N LEU A 77 4.87 -3.69 1.26
CA LEU A 77 6.04 -3.40 0.45
C LEU A 77 5.62 -3.44 -1.01
N VAL A 78 5.78 -2.33 -1.72
CA VAL A 78 5.34 -2.16 -3.10
C VAL A 78 6.57 -2.06 -3.99
N CYS A 79 6.76 -3.05 -4.85
CA CYS A 79 7.86 -3.04 -5.81
C CYS A 79 7.43 -2.28 -7.08
N GLY A 80 8.29 -1.38 -7.55
CA GLY A 80 8.01 -0.47 -8.66
C GLY A 80 8.09 -1.10 -10.05
N GLU A 81 7.57 -2.31 -10.27
CA GLU A 81 7.28 -2.76 -11.63
C GLU A 81 5.86 -2.32 -11.97
N MET A 82 5.76 -1.32 -12.83
CA MET A 82 4.49 -0.88 -13.40
C MET A 82 3.90 -2.07 -14.15
N LEU A 83 2.92 -2.76 -13.56
CA LEU A 83 2.11 -3.73 -14.26
C LEU A 83 1.26 -2.92 -15.25
N LEU A 84 1.83 -2.69 -16.44
CA LEU A 84 1.14 -2.11 -17.57
C LEU A 84 -0.16 -2.88 -17.78
N LYS A 85 -1.29 -2.23 -17.50
CA LYS A 85 -2.61 -2.67 -17.97
C LYS A 85 -2.49 -2.85 -19.49
N GLY A 86 -2.50 -4.11 -19.93
CA GLY A 86 -2.60 -4.49 -21.34
C GLY A 86 -3.99 -4.24 -21.88
#